data_AF-A0A8H9LWX7-F1
#
_entry.id   AF-A0A8H9LWX7-F1
#
_cell.length_a   1.000
_cell.length_b   1.000
_cell.length_c   1.000
_cell.angle_alpha   90.00
_cell.angle_beta   90.00
_cell.angle_gamma   90.00
#
_symmetry.space_group_name_H-M   'P 1'
#
loop_
_entity.id
_entity.type
_entity.pdbx_description
1 polymer ?
#
loop_
_entity_poly.entity_id
_entity_poly.type
_entity_poly.pdbx_seq_one_letter_code
_entity_poly.pdbx_strand_id
1 'polypeptide(L)'
;MPAHQSDKSPRPGPAVDYDRAARCLDAARDIAEDCAIVADELSHKMCMVSSVSVADQLARFTDLARLAEEGISALVVAQSSEGKPLAVLAPVLGRTEDRVRKKYPPGKVDTALSHRRRPERALMAAQPPEEATVAKKTLNRLRTPIQRQACALSRMQAEAGVQQRTLAAKMHVDPSLVSRYLSGERQASWGQAKTVADICGRDAHLIKPLWDTATGVLPPAEHAAEALRAYLRALRYADGAPSQESILASTHHSITSAELAQAFHGPGTPAWTVVRHVTMALFGLTDTAHQLCRLTRHTGRPSGLSAEAFG
;
A
#
# COMPACT_ATOMS: atom_id res chain seq x y z
N MET A 1 -8.19 -29.46 64.20
CA MET A 1 -7.29 -28.56 63.43
C MET A 1 -7.89 -28.39 62.05
N PRO A 2 -8.69 -27.34 61.78
CA PRO A 2 -9.27 -27.15 60.47
C PRO A 2 -8.26 -26.46 59.54
N ALA A 3 -8.10 -27.02 58.36
CA ALA A 3 -7.21 -26.54 57.31
C ALA A 3 -7.67 -25.15 56.81
N HIS A 4 -6.77 -24.18 56.85
CA HIS A 4 -6.92 -22.89 56.19
C HIS A 4 -7.02 -23.12 54.66
N GLN A 5 -8.24 -23.15 54.13
CA GLN A 5 -8.46 -22.86 52.72
C GLN A 5 -8.12 -21.39 52.50
N SER A 6 -6.97 -21.15 51.88
CA SER A 6 -6.59 -19.84 51.37
C SER A 6 -7.57 -19.47 50.25
N ASP A 7 -8.59 -18.72 50.62
CA ASP A 7 -9.50 -18.04 49.71
C ASP A 7 -8.68 -17.05 48.89
N LYS A 8 -8.16 -17.49 47.74
CA LYS A 8 -7.55 -16.61 46.75
C LYS A 8 -8.70 -15.91 46.03
N SER A 9 -9.21 -14.86 46.66
CA SER A 9 -10.09 -13.90 46.01
C SER A 9 -9.45 -13.49 44.68
N PRO A 10 -10.21 -13.43 43.57
CA PRO A 10 -9.68 -12.93 42.31
C PRO A 10 -9.12 -11.54 42.56
N ARG A 11 -7.83 -11.32 42.25
CA ARG A 11 -7.27 -9.96 42.28
C ARG A 11 -8.22 -9.08 41.46
N PRO A 12 -8.74 -7.97 42.02
CA PRO A 12 -9.65 -7.12 41.28
C PRO A 12 -8.95 -6.75 39.97
N GLY A 13 -9.58 -7.12 38.85
CA GLY A 13 -9.17 -6.63 37.56
C GLY A 13 -9.12 -5.10 37.63
N PRO A 14 -8.23 -4.44 36.84
CA PRO A 14 -8.26 -2.99 36.77
C PRO A 14 -9.70 -2.56 36.52
N ALA A 15 -10.20 -1.62 37.32
CA ALA A 15 -11.53 -1.07 37.15
C ALA A 15 -11.69 -0.67 35.68
N VAL A 16 -12.79 -1.12 35.08
CA VAL A 16 -13.07 -0.84 33.67
C VAL A 16 -13.10 0.68 33.50
N ASP A 17 -12.24 1.19 32.62
CA ASP A 17 -12.01 2.61 32.38
C ASP A 17 -12.17 2.85 30.88
N TYR A 18 -13.43 2.96 30.45
CA TYR A 18 -13.79 3.16 29.05
C TYR A 18 -13.22 4.46 28.49
N ASP A 19 -13.04 5.49 29.32
CA ASP A 19 -12.48 6.76 28.89
C ASP A 19 -10.98 6.64 28.59
N ARG A 20 -10.22 5.92 29.43
CA ARG A 20 -8.81 5.58 29.11
C ARG A 20 -8.75 4.72 27.85
N ALA A 21 -9.65 3.75 27.69
CA ALA A 21 -9.69 2.92 26.51
C ALA A 21 -9.90 3.74 25.23
N ALA A 22 -10.88 4.66 25.23
CA ALA A 22 -11.14 5.57 24.13
C ALA A 22 -9.92 6.45 23.81
N ARG A 23 -9.32 7.10 24.82
CA ARG A 23 -8.11 7.91 24.64
C ARG A 23 -6.93 7.12 24.06
N CYS A 24 -6.75 5.87 24.50
CA CYS A 24 -5.69 5.01 23.99
C CYS A 24 -5.97 4.56 22.55
N LEU A 25 -7.23 4.30 22.18
CA LEU A 25 -7.60 3.99 20.80
C LEU A 25 -7.41 5.20 19.87
N ASP A 26 -7.76 6.40 20.33
CA ASP A 26 -7.52 7.64 19.59
C ASP A 26 -6.02 7.88 19.41
N ALA A 27 -5.23 7.73 20.48
CA ALA A 27 -3.78 7.81 20.40
C ALA A 27 -3.19 6.76 19.44
N ALA A 28 -3.72 5.53 19.42
CA ALA A 28 -3.28 4.50 18.49
C ALA A 28 -3.57 4.87 17.02
N ARG A 29 -4.69 5.57 16.74
CA ARG A 29 -4.99 6.10 15.41
C ARG A 29 -4.01 7.20 15.02
N ASP A 30 -3.76 8.17 15.91
CA ASP A 30 -2.80 9.25 15.67
C ASP A 30 -1.39 8.71 15.42
N ILE A 31 -0.98 7.68 16.18
CA ILE A 31 0.30 7.00 16.01
C ILE A 31 0.36 6.27 14.65
N ALA A 32 -0.73 5.63 14.21
CA ALA A 32 -0.79 4.99 12.91
C ALA A 32 -0.65 5.99 11.76
N GLU A 33 -1.25 7.18 11.88
CA GLU A 33 -1.04 8.29 10.94
C GLU A 33 0.43 8.72 10.91
N ASP A 34 1.07 8.84 12.07
CA ASP A 34 2.46 9.25 12.17
C ASP A 34 3.42 8.19 11.62
N CYS A 35 3.11 6.90 11.80
CA CYS A 35 3.82 5.81 11.13
C CYS A 35 3.75 5.96 9.61
N ALA A 36 2.58 6.31 9.05
CA ALA A 36 2.42 6.51 7.61
C ALA A 36 3.26 7.70 7.10
N ILE A 37 3.31 8.80 7.85
CA ILE A 37 4.13 9.98 7.53
C ILE A 37 5.62 9.61 7.49
N VAL A 38 6.13 8.96 8.55
CA VAL A 38 7.55 8.59 8.63
C VAL A 38 7.93 7.55 7.57
N ALA A 39 7.04 6.59 7.28
CA ALA A 39 7.25 5.60 6.23
C ALA A 39 7.25 6.22 4.82
N ASP A 40 6.41 7.22 4.56
CA ASP A 40 6.37 7.96 3.29
C ASP A 40 7.64 8.79 3.09
N GLU A 41 8.08 9.53 4.11
CA GLU A 41 9.35 10.26 4.07
C GLU A 41 10.55 9.35 3.82
N LEU A 42 10.57 8.19 4.49
CA LEU A 42 11.61 7.18 4.29
C LEU A 42 11.60 6.65 2.86
N SER A 43 10.43 6.28 2.34
CA SER A 43 10.27 5.76 0.99
C SER A 43 10.68 6.79 -0.07
N HIS A 44 10.28 8.05 0.10
CA HIS A 44 10.64 9.14 -0.80
C HIS A 44 12.16 9.38 -0.82
N LYS A 45 12.80 9.44 0.36
CA LYS A 45 14.24 9.66 0.49
C LYS A 45 15.08 8.46 0.01
N MET A 46 14.57 7.24 0.14
CA MET A 46 15.23 6.03 -0.36
C MET A 46 15.13 5.90 -1.88
N CYS A 47 14.03 6.36 -2.50
CA CYS A 47 13.87 6.34 -3.95
C CYS A 47 14.65 7.47 -4.66
N MET A 48 14.92 8.58 -3.97
CA MET A 48 15.63 9.74 -4.51
C MET A 48 17.08 9.78 -3.99
N VAL A 49 18.03 9.03 -4.58
CA VAL A 49 19.41 9.03 -4.06
C VAL A 49 20.38 9.86 -4.88
N SER A 50 20.97 10.86 -4.21
CA SER A 50 22.41 11.15 -4.24
C SER A 50 22.96 11.83 -2.95
N SER A 51 22.25 11.90 -1.81
CA SER A 51 22.81 12.61 -0.63
C SER A 51 22.36 12.20 0.79
N VAL A 52 21.54 11.14 0.98
CA VAL A 52 21.08 10.77 2.34
C VAL A 52 22.05 9.79 2.99
N SER A 53 22.59 10.16 4.16
CA SER A 53 23.55 9.31 4.88
C SER A 53 22.90 8.04 5.44
N VAL A 54 23.68 6.97 5.59
CA VAL A 54 23.20 5.71 6.23
C VAL A 54 22.72 5.97 7.67
N ALA A 55 23.34 6.93 8.37
CA ALA A 55 22.92 7.32 9.71
C ALA A 55 21.51 7.93 9.72
N ASP A 56 21.19 8.79 8.74
CA ASP A 56 19.85 9.38 8.61
C ASP A 56 18.81 8.33 8.25
N GLN A 57 19.14 7.36 7.40
CA GLN A 57 18.25 6.25 7.06
C GLN A 57 17.96 5.38 8.29
N LEU A 58 18.99 5.02 9.05
CA LEU A 58 18.85 4.24 10.29
C LEU A 58 18.03 4.98 11.35
N ALA A 59 18.22 6.30 11.49
CA ALA A 59 17.43 7.12 12.39
C ALA A 59 15.92 7.04 12.06
N ARG A 60 15.56 7.07 10.77
CA ARG A 60 14.15 6.97 10.34
C ARG A 60 13.53 5.60 10.54
N PHE A 61 14.28 4.52 10.31
CA PHE A 61 13.82 3.17 10.69
C PHE A 61 13.62 3.06 12.22
N THR A 62 14.49 3.68 13.00
CA THR A 62 14.39 3.71 14.46
C THR A 62 13.16 4.50 14.93
N ASP A 63 12.85 5.62 14.29
CA ASP A 63 11.63 6.39 14.55
C ASP A 63 10.36 5.59 14.25
N LEU A 64 10.32 4.87 13.12
CA LEU A 64 9.20 4.01 12.77
C LEU A 64 9.00 2.88 13.79
N ALA A 65 10.09 2.24 14.23
CA ALA A 65 10.05 1.21 15.26
C ALA A 65 9.55 1.75 16.61
N ARG A 66 9.98 2.97 16.99
CA ARG A 66 9.50 3.64 18.21
C ARG A 66 8.00 3.93 18.13
N LEU A 67 7.53 4.49 17.02
CA LEU A 67 6.11 4.76 16.79
C LEU A 67 5.27 3.48 16.83
N ALA A 68 5.74 2.40 16.20
CA ALA A 68 5.07 1.11 16.26
C ALA A 68 4.94 0.59 17.71
N GLU A 69 5.99 0.69 18.52
CA GLU A 69 5.95 0.29 19.94
C GLU A 69 5.02 1.17 20.78
N GLU A 70 4.98 2.49 20.52
CA GLU A 70 4.00 3.40 21.15
C GLU A 70 2.56 2.97 20.82
N GLY A 71 2.27 2.67 19.56
CA GLY A 71 0.94 2.22 19.12
C GLY A 71 0.55 0.87 19.74
N ILE A 72 1.49 -0.08 19.80
CA ILE A 72 1.29 -1.36 20.50
C ILE A 72 0.95 -1.11 21.97
N SER A 73 1.68 -0.22 22.64
CA SER A 73 1.44 0.08 24.05
C SER A 73 0.05 0.66 24.30
N ALA A 74 -0.42 1.55 23.41
CA ALA A 74 -1.75 2.14 23.48
C ALA A 74 -2.85 1.09 23.29
N LEU A 75 -2.72 0.20 22.30
CA LEU A 75 -3.68 -0.88 22.05
C LEU A 75 -3.78 -1.88 23.21
N VAL A 76 -2.63 -2.24 23.81
CA VAL A 76 -2.61 -3.14 24.99
C VAL A 76 -3.34 -2.49 26.17
N VAL A 77 -3.08 -1.21 26.43
CA VAL A 77 -3.74 -0.50 27.54
C VAL A 77 -5.22 -0.32 27.27
N ALA A 78 -5.61 0.02 26.03
CA ALA A 78 -7.02 0.09 25.63
C ALA A 78 -7.78 -1.20 25.94
N GLN A 79 -7.24 -2.35 25.51
CA GLN A 79 -7.86 -3.65 25.76
C GLN A 79 -7.94 -3.97 27.26
N SER A 80 -6.88 -3.66 28.02
CA SER A 80 -6.87 -3.87 29.47
C SER A 80 -7.89 -2.99 30.20
N SER A 81 -8.10 -1.77 29.71
CA SER A 81 -9.04 -0.79 30.25
C SER A 81 -10.50 -1.11 29.94
N GLU A 82 -10.77 -1.82 28.84
CA GLU A 82 -12.10 -2.38 28.55
C GLU A 82 -12.42 -3.64 29.38
N GLY A 83 -11.50 -4.08 30.25
CA GLY A 83 -11.65 -5.32 31.03
C GLY A 83 -11.53 -6.60 30.20
N LYS A 84 -11.08 -6.50 28.94
CA LYS A 84 -10.89 -7.65 28.05
C LYS A 84 -9.58 -8.37 28.40
N PRO A 85 -9.55 -9.72 28.33
CA PRO A 85 -8.36 -10.48 28.68
C PRO A 85 -7.21 -10.21 27.70
N LEU A 86 -6.01 -10.01 28.24
CA LEU A 86 -4.80 -9.80 27.43
C LEU A 86 -4.29 -11.09 26.76
N ALA A 87 -4.87 -12.24 27.12
CA ALA A 87 -4.60 -13.54 26.51
C ALA A 87 -4.79 -13.53 24.98
N VAL A 88 -5.66 -12.65 24.45
CA VAL A 88 -5.87 -12.50 23.00
C VAL A 88 -4.68 -11.81 22.31
N LEU A 89 -4.01 -10.87 23.00
CA LEU A 89 -2.87 -10.12 22.46
C LEU A 89 -1.54 -10.85 22.64
N ALA A 90 -1.43 -11.68 23.67
CA ALA A 90 -0.23 -12.44 24.00
C ALA A 90 0.39 -13.21 22.81
N PRO A 91 -0.39 -13.99 22.01
CA PRO A 91 0.13 -14.68 20.82
C PRO A 91 0.66 -13.72 19.75
N VAL A 92 -0.05 -12.62 19.48
CA VAL A 92 0.34 -11.62 18.48
C VAL A 92 1.66 -10.95 18.84
N LEU A 93 1.89 -10.72 20.14
CA LEU A 93 3.10 -10.11 20.66
C LEU A 93 4.23 -11.11 20.94
N GLY A 94 4.00 -12.41 20.71
CA GLY A 94 4.94 -13.49 21.02
C GLY A 94 5.33 -13.54 22.50
N ARG A 95 4.40 -13.21 23.41
CA ARG A 95 4.66 -13.06 24.86
C ARG A 95 3.56 -13.72 25.68
N THR A 96 3.86 -14.09 26.92
CA THR A 96 2.83 -14.54 27.87
C THR A 96 2.00 -13.34 28.35
N GLU A 97 0.77 -13.60 28.78
CA GLU A 97 -0.13 -12.55 29.30
C GLU A 97 0.50 -11.73 30.44
N ASP A 98 1.19 -12.42 31.35
CA ASP A 98 1.90 -11.77 32.47
C ASP A 98 3.04 -10.86 31.98
N ARG A 99 3.79 -11.29 30.96
CA ARG A 99 4.85 -10.47 30.32
C ARG A 99 4.28 -9.25 29.62
N VAL A 100 3.11 -9.35 28.99
CA VAL A 100 2.41 -8.21 28.36
C VAL A 100 1.99 -7.21 29.43
N ARG A 101 1.32 -7.67 30.49
CA ARG A 101 0.92 -6.83 31.62
C ARG A 101 2.09 -6.09 32.27
N LYS A 102 3.23 -6.77 32.43
CA LYS A 102 4.44 -6.18 33.01
C LYS A 102 5.14 -5.19 32.06
N LYS A 103 5.10 -5.43 30.74
CA LYS A 103 5.73 -4.54 29.75
C LYS A 103 4.95 -3.25 29.55
N TYR A 104 3.61 -3.29 29.62
CA TYR A 104 2.72 -2.17 29.29
C TYR A 104 1.87 -1.72 30.50
N PRO A 105 2.48 -1.17 31.56
CA PRO A 105 1.72 -0.68 32.70
C PRO A 105 0.95 0.61 32.33
N PRO A 106 -0.37 0.69 32.61
CA PRO A 106 -1.22 1.81 32.16
C PRO A 106 -0.68 3.20 32.50
N GLY A 107 -0.22 3.43 33.73
CA GLY A 107 0.28 4.75 34.15
C GLY A 107 1.53 5.21 33.39
N LYS A 108 2.42 4.28 32.98
CA LYS A 108 3.58 4.66 32.16
C LYS A 108 3.18 4.97 30.72
N VAL A 109 2.23 4.22 30.18
CA VAL A 109 1.71 4.45 28.83
C VAL A 109 0.97 5.78 28.77
N ASP A 110 0.10 6.08 29.75
CA ASP A 110 -0.59 7.37 29.86
C ASP A 110 0.41 8.54 29.87
N THR A 111 1.48 8.41 30.66
CA THR A 111 2.55 9.41 30.75
C THR A 111 3.35 9.52 29.44
N ALA A 112 3.64 8.41 28.79
CA ALA A 112 4.35 8.39 27.51
C ALA A 112 3.52 9.04 26.39
N LEU A 113 2.21 8.75 26.36
CA LEU A 113 1.26 9.35 25.41
C LEU A 113 1.08 10.85 25.65
N SER A 114 1.06 11.31 26.91
CA SER A 114 0.93 12.74 27.23
C SER A 114 2.17 13.57 26.85
N HIS A 115 3.36 12.96 26.92
CA HIS A 115 4.62 13.61 26.54
C HIS A 115 5.04 13.35 25.09
N ARG A 116 4.20 12.64 24.35
CA ARG A 116 4.47 12.27 22.97
C ARG A 116 4.65 13.52 22.11
N ARG A 117 5.82 13.64 21.50
CA ARG A 117 6.04 14.61 20.42
C ARG A 117 5.68 13.95 19.10
N ARG A 118 4.63 14.47 18.47
CA ARG A 118 4.31 14.15 17.08
C ARG A 118 5.56 14.44 16.23
N PRO A 119 5.97 13.56 15.30
CA PRO A 119 7.07 13.87 14.38
C PRO A 119 6.82 15.26 13.80
N GLU A 120 7.83 16.14 13.85
CA GLU A 120 7.71 17.51 13.33
C GLU A 120 7.23 17.40 11.88
N ARG A 121 5.97 17.78 11.68
CA ARG A 121 5.34 17.99 10.40
C ARG A 121 5.99 19.25 9.84
N ALA A 122 7.26 19.16 9.44
CA ALA A 122 8.02 20.27 8.89
C ALA A 122 7.26 20.73 7.64
N LEU A 123 6.48 21.81 7.82
CA LEU A 123 5.61 22.50 6.87
C LEU A 123 4.15 22.04 6.68
N MET A 124 3.46 21.44 7.65
CA MET A 124 1.98 21.21 7.51
C MET A 124 1.12 21.52 8.75
N ALA A 125 1.51 22.48 9.58
CA ALA A 125 0.75 22.84 10.79
C ALA A 125 -0.37 23.89 10.56
N ALA A 126 -0.77 24.18 9.32
CA ALA A 126 -1.74 25.26 9.05
C ALA A 126 -2.74 24.96 7.92
N GLN A 127 -3.37 23.77 7.85
CA GLN A 127 -4.45 23.55 6.87
C GLN A 127 -5.71 22.88 7.42
N PRO A 128 -6.90 23.20 6.84
CA PRO A 128 -8.24 22.84 7.34
C PRO A 128 -8.63 21.38 6.99
N PRO A 129 -9.89 20.94 7.25
CA PRO A 129 -10.40 19.56 7.01
C PRO A 129 -10.17 18.98 5.60
N GLU A 130 -9.74 19.78 4.63
CA GLU A 130 -9.27 19.31 3.32
C GLU A 130 -8.06 18.35 3.40
N GLU A 131 -7.24 18.34 4.46
CA GLU A 131 -6.01 17.52 4.49
C GLU A 131 -6.21 16.01 4.74
N ALA A 132 -7.28 15.57 5.40
CA ALA A 132 -7.61 14.14 5.46
C ALA A 132 -8.02 13.61 4.07
N THR A 133 -8.66 14.47 3.26
CA THR A 133 -8.79 14.27 1.82
C THR A 133 -7.45 14.35 1.10
N VAL A 134 -6.50 15.21 1.50
CA VAL A 134 -5.15 15.27 0.91
C VAL A 134 -4.33 14.00 1.17
N ALA A 135 -4.33 13.40 2.37
CA ALA A 135 -3.59 12.17 2.64
C ALA A 135 -4.14 10.97 1.86
N LYS A 136 -5.48 10.82 1.80
CA LYS A 136 -6.13 9.90 0.86
C LYS A 136 -5.83 10.25 -0.59
N LYS A 137 -5.77 11.54 -0.95
CA LYS A 137 -5.40 12.03 -2.29
C LYS A 137 -3.93 11.80 -2.60
N THR A 138 -3.03 11.75 -1.62
CA THR A 138 -1.59 11.46 -1.78
C THR A 138 -1.35 9.96 -1.92
N LEU A 139 -1.97 9.13 -1.07
CA LEU A 139 -2.00 7.68 -1.28
C LEU A 139 -2.68 7.30 -2.60
N ASN A 140 -3.78 7.99 -2.96
CA ASN A 140 -4.40 7.82 -4.27
C ASN A 140 -3.50 8.32 -5.40
N ARG A 141 -2.75 9.43 -5.22
CA ARG A 141 -1.75 9.92 -6.18
C ARG A 141 -0.72 8.84 -6.46
N LEU A 142 -0.19 8.18 -5.42
CA LEU A 142 0.78 7.10 -5.58
C LEU A 142 0.23 5.88 -6.33
N ARG A 143 -1.08 5.65 -6.22
CA ARG A 143 -1.79 4.57 -6.90
C ARG A 143 -2.31 4.96 -8.28
N THR A 144 -2.24 6.23 -8.66
CA THR A 144 -2.74 6.68 -9.97
C THR A 144 -2.01 5.95 -11.09
N PRO A 145 -2.69 5.68 -12.22
CA PRO A 145 -2.03 5.11 -13.38
C PRO A 145 -0.81 5.92 -13.86
N ILE A 146 -0.85 7.26 -13.76
CA ILE A 146 0.31 8.13 -14.07
C ILE A 146 1.48 7.81 -13.15
N GLN A 147 1.26 7.70 -11.84
CA GLN A 147 2.35 7.37 -10.92
C GLN A 147 2.86 5.95 -11.14
N ARG A 148 1.96 4.97 -11.35
CA ARG A 148 2.38 3.59 -11.62
C ARG A 148 3.18 3.49 -12.92
N GLN A 149 2.82 4.27 -13.94
CA GLN A 149 3.62 4.41 -15.16
C GLN A 149 5.01 5.00 -14.85
N ALA A 150 5.08 6.06 -14.03
CA ALA A 150 6.34 6.69 -13.63
C ALA A 150 7.25 5.72 -12.84
N CYS A 151 6.69 4.93 -11.93
CA CYS A 151 7.40 3.85 -11.23
C CYS A 151 7.97 2.82 -12.21
N ALA A 152 7.17 2.40 -13.22
CA ALA A 152 7.63 1.45 -14.22
C ALA A 152 8.76 2.01 -15.11
N LEU A 153 8.68 3.29 -15.51
CA LEU A 153 9.72 3.97 -16.27
C LEU A 153 11.01 4.13 -15.46
N SER A 154 10.90 4.56 -14.21
CA SER A 154 12.03 4.65 -13.27
C SER A 154 12.69 3.30 -13.06
N ARG A 155 11.89 2.23 -12.99
CA ARG A 155 12.40 0.86 -12.91
C ARG A 155 13.13 0.44 -14.19
N MET A 156 12.57 0.69 -15.37
CA MET A 156 13.25 0.40 -16.64
C MET A 156 14.61 1.10 -16.71
N GLN A 157 14.67 2.37 -16.31
CA GLN A 157 15.92 3.12 -16.23
C GLN A 157 16.91 2.46 -15.26
N ALA A 158 16.48 2.16 -14.04
CA ALA A 158 17.32 1.59 -13.00
C ALA A 158 17.87 0.22 -13.41
N GLU A 159 17.03 -0.66 -13.96
CA GLU A 159 17.45 -1.97 -14.45
C GLU A 159 18.39 -1.89 -15.67
N ALA A 160 18.27 -0.84 -16.50
CA ALA A 160 19.16 -0.61 -17.63
C ALA A 160 20.48 0.10 -17.23
N GLY A 161 20.59 0.57 -15.98
CA GLY A 161 21.75 1.33 -15.49
C GLY A 161 21.96 2.67 -16.20
N VAL A 162 20.91 3.23 -16.82
CA VAL A 162 21.03 4.47 -17.61
C VAL A 162 20.85 5.69 -16.71
N GLN A 163 21.78 6.64 -16.78
CA GLN A 163 21.64 7.90 -16.04
C GLN A 163 20.54 8.78 -16.67
N GLN A 164 19.83 9.53 -15.82
CA GLN A 164 18.76 10.43 -16.26
C GLN A 164 19.26 11.48 -17.27
N ARG A 165 20.48 11.99 -17.09
CA ARG A 165 21.10 12.93 -18.04
C ARG A 165 21.31 12.31 -19.42
N THR A 166 21.67 11.02 -19.48
CA THR A 166 21.83 10.27 -20.73
C THR A 166 20.49 10.05 -21.42
N LEU A 167 19.44 9.76 -20.64
CA LEU A 167 18.06 9.69 -21.16
C LEU A 167 17.64 11.04 -21.78
N ALA A 168 17.83 12.14 -21.05
CA ALA A 168 17.49 13.48 -21.52
C ALA A 168 18.23 13.84 -22.81
N ALA A 169 19.54 13.56 -22.88
CA ALA A 169 20.36 13.79 -24.07
C ALA A 169 19.85 12.98 -25.28
N LYS A 170 19.59 11.68 -25.11
CA LYS A 170 19.10 10.80 -26.18
C LYS A 170 17.66 11.12 -26.62
N MET A 171 16.85 11.68 -25.72
CA MET A 171 15.49 12.13 -26.03
C MET A 171 15.45 13.56 -26.58
N HIS A 172 16.58 14.28 -26.62
CA HIS A 172 16.67 15.71 -26.97
C HIS A 172 15.73 16.61 -26.14
N VAL A 173 15.64 16.35 -24.84
CA VAL A 173 14.82 17.14 -23.90
C VAL A 173 15.62 17.59 -22.69
N ASP A 174 15.09 18.56 -21.95
CA ASP A 174 15.70 19.04 -20.70
C ASP A 174 15.70 17.94 -19.61
N PRO A 175 16.79 17.77 -18.84
CA PRO A 175 16.85 16.80 -17.73
C PRO A 175 15.73 16.94 -16.69
N SER A 176 15.26 18.17 -16.43
CA SER A 176 14.12 18.46 -15.56
C SER A 176 12.82 17.86 -16.11
N LEU A 177 12.64 17.86 -17.43
CA LEU A 177 11.46 17.27 -18.06
C LEU A 177 11.45 15.74 -17.89
N VAL A 178 12.60 15.08 -18.07
CA VAL A 178 12.74 13.64 -17.79
C VAL A 178 12.50 13.35 -16.31
N SER A 179 13.00 14.20 -15.42
CA SER A 179 12.77 14.09 -13.98
C SER A 179 11.27 14.04 -13.66
N ARG A 180 10.50 14.94 -14.26
CA ARG A 180 9.05 15.03 -14.05
C ARG A 180 8.28 13.84 -14.60
N TYR A 181 8.78 13.22 -15.69
CA TYR A 181 8.20 11.98 -16.22
C TYR A 181 8.47 10.80 -15.29
N LEU A 182 9.69 10.70 -14.76
CA LEU A 182 10.09 9.61 -13.86
C LEU A 182 9.49 9.76 -12.45
N SER A 183 9.26 10.99 -11.98
CA SER A 183 8.61 11.27 -10.71
C SER A 183 7.08 11.19 -10.77
N GLY A 184 6.49 11.19 -11.97
CA GLY A 184 5.04 11.20 -12.16
C GLY A 184 4.39 12.58 -12.00
N GLU A 185 5.19 13.64 -11.78
CA GLU A 185 4.72 15.04 -11.78
C GLU A 185 4.15 15.47 -13.13
N ARG A 186 4.62 14.86 -14.22
CA ARG A 186 4.11 15.08 -15.57
C ARG A 186 3.91 13.75 -16.27
N GLN A 187 2.78 13.62 -16.96
CA GLN A 187 2.54 12.48 -17.83
C GLN A 187 3.38 12.60 -19.11
N ALA A 188 4.12 11.54 -19.43
CA ALA A 188 4.82 11.42 -20.70
C ALA A 188 3.83 11.11 -21.83
N SER A 189 4.05 11.66 -23.02
CA SER A 189 3.34 11.19 -24.22
C SER A 189 3.72 9.74 -24.52
N TRP A 190 2.89 9.02 -25.26
CA TRP A 190 3.21 7.63 -25.62
C TRP A 190 4.55 7.52 -26.37
N GLY A 191 4.81 8.44 -27.30
CA GLY A 191 6.09 8.49 -28.01
C GLY A 191 7.27 8.65 -27.07
N GLN A 192 7.18 9.53 -26.07
CA GLN A 192 8.23 9.73 -25.08
C GLN A 192 8.43 8.50 -24.18
N ALA A 193 7.34 7.90 -23.69
CA ALA A 193 7.40 6.69 -22.88
C ALA A 193 8.03 5.52 -23.65
N LYS A 194 7.67 5.37 -24.93
CA LYS A 194 8.28 4.40 -25.83
C LYS A 194 9.77 4.66 -26.02
N THR A 195 10.17 5.90 -26.30
CA THR A 195 11.59 6.26 -26.43
C THR A 195 12.40 5.95 -25.16
N VAL A 196 11.84 6.20 -23.98
CA VAL A 196 12.49 5.81 -22.71
C VAL A 196 12.69 4.29 -22.65
N ALA A 197 11.66 3.50 -22.95
CA ALA A 197 11.75 2.04 -22.96
C ALA A 197 12.79 1.54 -23.99
N ASP A 198 12.78 2.10 -25.20
CA ASP A 198 13.72 1.77 -26.28
C ASP A 198 15.18 2.08 -25.86
N ILE A 199 15.43 3.25 -25.26
CA ILE A 199 16.76 3.63 -24.73
C ILE A 199 17.21 2.67 -23.62
N CYS A 200 16.28 2.19 -22.79
CA CYS A 200 16.55 1.25 -21.72
C CYS A 200 16.65 -0.21 -22.22
N GLY A 201 16.44 -0.47 -23.52
CA GLY A 201 16.44 -1.83 -24.08
C GLY A 201 15.35 -2.70 -23.48
N ARG A 202 14.17 -2.13 -23.21
CA ARG A 202 13.02 -2.80 -22.63
C ARG A 202 11.83 -2.74 -23.56
N ASP A 203 10.95 -3.73 -23.45
CA ASP A 203 9.72 -3.76 -24.22
C ASP A 203 8.75 -2.66 -23.73
N ALA A 204 8.45 -1.70 -24.60
CA ALA A 204 7.50 -0.62 -24.34
C ALA A 204 6.08 -1.14 -24.10
N HIS A 205 5.70 -2.31 -24.63
CA HIS A 205 4.38 -2.89 -24.42
C HIS A 205 4.12 -3.26 -22.95
N LEU A 206 5.16 -3.40 -22.13
CA LEU A 206 5.02 -3.63 -20.69
C LEU A 206 4.39 -2.43 -19.96
N ILE A 207 4.64 -1.20 -20.42
CA ILE A 207 4.13 0.03 -19.78
C ILE A 207 2.90 0.61 -20.48
N LYS A 208 2.62 0.16 -21.70
CA LYS A 208 1.48 0.60 -22.50
C LYS A 208 0.14 0.53 -21.74
N PRO A 209 -0.19 -0.55 -21.01
CA PRO A 209 -1.45 -0.62 -20.25
C PRO A 209 -1.58 0.45 -19.16
N LEU A 210 -0.48 0.84 -18.52
CA LEU A 210 -0.48 1.91 -17.51
C LEU A 210 -0.67 3.28 -18.16
N TRP A 211 -0.06 3.49 -19.33
CA TRP A 211 -0.26 4.72 -20.10
C TRP A 211 -1.70 4.85 -20.63
N ASP A 212 -2.26 3.77 -21.18
CA ASP A 212 -3.64 3.75 -21.69
C ASP A 212 -4.63 4.11 -20.58
N THR A 213 -4.51 3.43 -19.44
CA THR A 213 -5.35 3.71 -18.28
C THR A 213 -5.14 5.11 -17.69
N ALA A 214 -3.93 5.66 -17.75
CA ALA A 214 -3.63 7.03 -17.34
C ALA A 214 -4.25 8.09 -18.27
N THR A 215 -4.34 7.80 -19.56
CA THR A 215 -4.97 8.68 -20.57
C THR A 215 -6.47 8.45 -20.73
N GLY A 216 -7.04 7.46 -20.03
CA GLY A 216 -8.46 7.09 -20.16
C GLY A 216 -8.79 6.36 -21.46
N VAL A 217 -7.79 5.85 -22.18
CA VAL A 217 -8.00 5.03 -23.38
C VAL A 217 -8.52 3.66 -22.95
N LEU A 218 -9.73 3.33 -23.39
CA LEU A 218 -10.35 2.04 -23.14
C LEU A 218 -10.11 1.09 -24.32
N PRO A 219 -9.81 -0.19 -24.06
CA PRO A 219 -9.67 -1.18 -25.10
C PRO A 219 -11.04 -1.51 -25.72
N PRO A 220 -11.08 -1.99 -26.98
CA PRO A 220 -12.26 -2.65 -27.53
C PRO A 220 -12.73 -3.78 -26.62
N ALA A 221 -14.04 -3.99 -26.52
CA ALA A 221 -14.62 -4.97 -25.59
C ALA A 221 -14.03 -6.37 -25.79
N GLU A 222 -13.87 -6.80 -27.05
CA GLU A 222 -13.29 -8.10 -27.45
C GLU A 222 -11.88 -8.35 -26.87
N HIS A 223 -11.09 -7.29 -26.66
CA HIS A 223 -9.74 -7.34 -26.10
C HIS A 223 -9.69 -6.99 -24.60
N ALA A 224 -10.83 -6.72 -23.96
CA ALA A 224 -10.87 -6.24 -22.58
C ALA A 224 -10.24 -7.23 -21.58
N ALA A 225 -10.38 -8.54 -21.82
CA ALA A 225 -9.83 -9.56 -20.93
C ALA A 225 -8.30 -9.59 -21.01
N GLU A 226 -7.76 -9.44 -22.22
CA GLU A 226 -6.32 -9.32 -22.43
C GLU A 226 -5.77 -8.01 -21.86
N ALA A 227 -6.46 -6.89 -22.09
CA ALA A 227 -6.10 -5.59 -21.54
C ALA A 227 -6.11 -5.58 -20.00
N LEU A 228 -7.08 -6.23 -19.36
CA LEU A 228 -7.11 -6.40 -17.91
C LEU A 228 -5.88 -7.18 -17.42
N ARG A 229 -5.53 -8.30 -18.07
CA ARG A 229 -4.35 -9.08 -17.69
C ARG A 229 -3.06 -8.28 -17.91
N ALA A 230 -2.95 -7.60 -19.05
CA ALA A 230 -1.80 -6.74 -19.36
C ALA A 230 -1.66 -5.62 -18.31
N TYR A 231 -2.76 -5.01 -17.88
CA TYR A 231 -2.78 -4.02 -16.82
C TYR A 231 -2.28 -4.59 -15.48
N LEU A 232 -2.77 -5.76 -15.06
CA LEU A 232 -2.30 -6.40 -13.82
C LEU A 232 -0.81 -6.76 -13.88
N ARG A 233 -0.32 -7.25 -15.03
CA ARG A 233 1.10 -7.52 -15.25
C ARG A 233 1.93 -6.25 -15.20
N ALA A 234 1.45 -5.16 -15.80
CA ALA A 234 2.12 -3.87 -15.77
C ALA A 234 2.18 -3.29 -14.35
N LEU A 235 1.11 -3.43 -13.56
CA LEU A 235 1.12 -3.08 -12.13
C LEU A 235 2.15 -3.90 -11.35
N ARG A 236 2.24 -5.21 -11.63
CA ARG A 236 3.23 -6.09 -10.99
C ARG A 236 4.65 -5.66 -11.34
N TYR A 237 4.91 -5.30 -12.59
CA TYR A 237 6.21 -4.80 -13.02
C TYR A 237 6.54 -3.46 -12.33
N ALA A 238 5.59 -2.51 -12.30
CA ALA A 238 5.75 -1.24 -11.61
C ALA A 238 6.05 -1.40 -10.10
N ASP A 239 5.57 -2.48 -9.50
CA ASP A 239 5.79 -2.81 -8.09
C ASP A 239 7.11 -3.52 -7.79
N GLY A 240 7.94 -3.69 -8.81
CA GLY A 240 9.21 -4.38 -8.70
C GLY A 240 9.14 -5.88 -8.87
N ALA A 241 8.11 -6.37 -9.55
CA ALA A 241 7.90 -7.77 -9.89
C ALA A 241 7.87 -8.72 -8.68
N PRO A 242 7.03 -8.46 -7.65
CA PRO A 242 6.93 -9.32 -6.48
C PRO A 242 6.62 -10.78 -6.87
N SER A 243 7.08 -11.72 -6.03
CA SER A 243 6.79 -13.14 -6.18
C SER A 243 5.30 -13.41 -5.96
N GLN A 244 4.78 -14.52 -6.50
CA GLN A 244 3.39 -14.90 -6.28
C GLN A 244 3.09 -15.08 -4.78
N GLU A 245 4.01 -15.68 -4.04
CA GLU A 245 3.92 -15.85 -2.60
C GLU A 245 3.81 -14.51 -1.87
N SER A 246 4.62 -13.52 -2.24
CA SER A 246 4.56 -12.17 -1.66
C SER A 246 3.20 -11.51 -1.92
N ILE A 247 2.65 -11.66 -3.13
CA ILE A 247 1.32 -11.12 -3.45
C ILE A 247 0.25 -11.83 -2.61
N LEU A 248 0.30 -13.15 -2.49
CA LEU A 248 -0.64 -13.93 -1.68
C LEU A 248 -0.59 -13.51 -0.19
N ALA A 249 0.62 -13.33 0.35
CA ALA A 249 0.82 -12.85 1.71
C ALA A 249 0.23 -11.45 1.92
N SER A 250 0.46 -10.51 0.99
CA SER A 250 -0.12 -9.16 1.03
C SER A 250 -1.65 -9.14 0.92
N THR A 251 -2.25 -10.19 0.35
CA THR A 251 -3.71 -10.37 0.33
C THR A 251 -4.24 -11.14 1.54
N HIS A 252 -3.41 -11.45 2.53
CA HIS A 252 -3.74 -12.34 3.66
C HIS A 252 -4.33 -13.68 3.21
N HIS A 253 -3.87 -14.22 2.07
CA HIS A 253 -4.38 -15.44 1.47
C HIS A 253 -5.90 -15.45 1.21
N SER A 254 -6.50 -14.26 1.03
CA SER A 254 -7.91 -14.13 0.61
C SER A 254 -8.18 -14.59 -0.82
N ILE A 255 -7.13 -14.82 -1.60
CA ILE A 255 -7.15 -15.43 -2.94
C ILE A 255 -6.17 -16.60 -2.98
N THR A 256 -6.45 -17.58 -3.84
CA THR A 256 -5.63 -18.76 -4.06
C THR A 256 -4.54 -18.52 -5.11
N SER A 257 -3.51 -19.37 -5.11
CA SER A 257 -2.48 -19.36 -6.16
C SER A 257 -3.06 -19.58 -7.56
N ALA A 258 -4.06 -20.46 -7.69
CA ALA A 258 -4.74 -20.73 -8.95
C ALA A 258 -5.50 -19.49 -9.47
N GLU A 259 -6.21 -18.78 -8.60
CA GLU A 259 -6.91 -17.54 -8.94
C GLU A 259 -5.92 -16.42 -9.33
N LEU A 260 -4.80 -16.32 -8.62
CA LEU A 260 -3.74 -15.37 -8.96
C LEU A 260 -3.10 -15.69 -10.32
N ALA A 261 -2.82 -16.97 -10.59
CA ALA A 261 -2.30 -17.41 -11.87
C ALA A 261 -3.30 -17.13 -13.00
N GLN A 262 -4.60 -17.40 -12.78
CA GLN A 262 -5.66 -17.06 -13.73
C GLN A 262 -5.73 -15.56 -13.99
N ALA A 263 -5.61 -14.74 -12.95
CA ALA A 263 -5.65 -13.28 -13.07
C ALA A 263 -4.50 -12.73 -13.93
N PHE A 264 -3.31 -13.33 -13.88
CA PHE A 264 -2.19 -12.92 -14.72
C PHE A 264 -2.16 -13.59 -16.08
N HIS A 265 -2.56 -14.86 -16.21
CA HIS A 265 -2.26 -15.68 -17.40
C HIS A 265 -3.50 -16.20 -18.13
N GLY A 266 -4.67 -16.24 -17.49
CA GLY A 266 -5.86 -16.89 -18.02
C GLY A 266 -5.74 -18.43 -17.99
N PRO A 267 -6.68 -19.17 -18.61
CA PRO A 267 -7.81 -18.66 -19.40
C PRO A 267 -8.97 -18.10 -18.53
N GLY A 268 -9.89 -17.38 -19.18
CA GLY A 268 -11.09 -16.83 -18.55
C GLY A 268 -10.90 -15.48 -17.85
N THR A 269 -12.01 -14.86 -17.45
CA THR A 269 -12.02 -13.58 -16.73
C THR A 269 -12.05 -13.86 -15.23
N PRO A 270 -11.05 -13.41 -14.46
CA PRO A 270 -11.04 -13.58 -13.01
C PRO A 270 -12.25 -12.88 -12.36
N ALA A 271 -12.72 -13.44 -11.25
CA ALA A 271 -13.76 -12.80 -10.45
C ALA A 271 -13.31 -11.39 -10.01
N TRP A 272 -14.26 -10.46 -9.91
CA TRP A 272 -13.96 -9.08 -9.53
C TRP A 272 -13.29 -9.00 -8.14
N THR A 273 -13.70 -9.85 -7.20
CA THR A 273 -13.07 -9.96 -5.88
C THR A 273 -11.58 -10.26 -5.99
N VAL A 274 -11.17 -11.19 -6.85
CA VAL A 274 -9.76 -11.51 -7.10
C VAL A 274 -9.03 -10.30 -7.68
N VAL A 275 -9.59 -9.69 -8.73
CA VAL A 275 -8.98 -8.51 -9.38
C VAL A 275 -8.78 -7.36 -8.41
N ARG A 276 -9.75 -7.10 -7.53
CA ARG A 276 -9.65 -6.07 -6.49
C ARG A 276 -8.49 -6.34 -5.54
N HIS A 277 -8.38 -7.55 -4.99
CA HIS A 277 -7.30 -7.90 -4.06
C HIS A 277 -5.93 -7.81 -4.74
N VAL A 278 -5.79 -8.33 -5.95
CA VAL A 278 -4.54 -8.23 -6.72
C VAL A 278 -4.17 -6.78 -7.04
N THR A 279 -5.15 -5.96 -7.46
CA THR A 279 -4.92 -4.55 -7.77
C THR A 279 -4.45 -3.77 -6.54
N MET A 280 -5.09 -4.01 -5.39
CA MET A 280 -4.68 -3.37 -4.12
C MET A 280 -3.29 -3.81 -3.66
N ALA A 281 -2.99 -5.11 -3.77
CA ALA A 281 -1.68 -5.66 -3.43
C ALA A 281 -0.54 -5.10 -4.30
N LEU A 282 -0.85 -4.67 -5.53
CA LEU A 282 0.10 -4.07 -6.48
C LEU A 282 -0.02 -2.55 -6.57
N PHE A 283 -0.56 -1.91 -5.53
CA PHE A 283 -0.70 -0.46 -5.41
C PHE A 283 -1.41 0.22 -6.59
N GLY A 284 -2.37 -0.45 -7.22
CA GLY A 284 -3.23 0.14 -8.25
C GLY A 284 -4.53 0.75 -7.69
N LEU A 285 -5.20 1.58 -8.48
CA LEU A 285 -6.57 2.02 -8.21
C LEU A 285 -7.59 0.96 -8.68
N THR A 286 -8.53 0.63 -7.80
CA THR A 286 -9.57 -0.38 -8.07
C THR A 286 -10.57 0.10 -9.12
N ASP A 287 -10.85 1.40 -9.23
CA ASP A 287 -11.83 1.92 -10.18
C ASP A 287 -11.40 1.68 -11.63
N THR A 288 -10.11 1.88 -11.92
CA THR A 288 -9.51 1.57 -13.23
C THR A 288 -9.64 0.08 -13.57
N ALA A 289 -9.30 -0.80 -12.62
CA ALA A 289 -9.42 -2.24 -12.82
C ALA A 289 -10.90 -2.67 -12.98
N HIS A 290 -11.82 -2.02 -12.24
CA HIS A 290 -13.25 -2.30 -12.31
C HIS A 290 -13.83 -1.96 -13.69
N GLN A 291 -13.42 -0.84 -14.29
CA GLN A 291 -13.85 -0.46 -15.64
C GLN A 291 -13.44 -1.53 -16.67
N LEU A 292 -12.19 -1.99 -16.63
CA LEU A 292 -11.71 -3.07 -17.49
C LEU A 292 -12.49 -4.38 -17.23
N CYS A 293 -12.72 -4.75 -15.98
CA CYS A 293 -13.55 -5.91 -15.63
C CYS A 293 -14.99 -5.80 -16.14
N ARG A 294 -15.60 -4.62 -16.13
CA ARG A 294 -16.96 -4.45 -16.66
C ARG A 294 -17.00 -4.75 -18.16
N LEU A 295 -16.03 -4.25 -18.93
CA LEU A 295 -15.93 -4.50 -20.37
C LEU A 295 -15.83 -6.01 -20.69
N THR A 296 -15.11 -6.78 -19.87
CA THR A 296 -15.02 -8.25 -20.04
C THR A 296 -16.33 -9.01 -19.84
N ARG A 297 -17.27 -8.44 -19.08
CA ARG A 297 -18.58 -9.08 -18.84
C ARG A 297 -19.53 -8.85 -20.02
N HIS A 298 -19.31 -7.78 -20.79
CA HIS A 298 -20.12 -7.47 -21.96
C HIS A 298 -19.76 -8.33 -23.18
N THR A 299 -18.55 -8.91 -23.23
CA THR A 299 -18.16 -9.87 -24.28
C THR A 299 -18.56 -11.31 -24.00
N GLY A 300 -18.85 -11.63 -22.73
CA GLY A 300 -19.33 -12.95 -22.31
C GLY A 300 -20.82 -13.18 -22.56
N ARG A 301 -21.58 -12.19 -23.08
CA ARG A 301 -22.95 -12.43 -23.54
C ARG A 301 -22.88 -12.89 -25.00
N PRO A 302 -23.11 -14.17 -25.31
CA PRO A 302 -23.35 -14.55 -26.69
C PRO A 302 -24.54 -13.72 -27.17
N SER A 303 -24.36 -13.00 -28.26
CA SER A 303 -25.45 -12.40 -29.03
C SER A 303 -26.45 -13.52 -29.29
N GLY A 304 -27.57 -13.52 -28.56
CA GLY A 304 -28.66 -14.49 -28.71
C GLY A 304 -29.44 -14.26 -30.00
N LEU A 305 -28.76 -14.08 -31.12
CA LEU A 305 -29.34 -14.22 -32.45
C LEU A 305 -29.01 -15.63 -32.89
N SER A 306 -29.93 -16.55 -32.58
CA SER A 306 -29.93 -17.88 -33.16
C SER A 306 -29.93 -17.73 -34.68
N ALA A 307 -29.00 -18.42 -35.35
CA ALA A 307 -28.95 -18.52 -36.80
C ALA A 307 -30.17 -19.27 -37.40
N GLU A 308 -31.11 -19.74 -36.55
CA GLU A 308 -32.37 -20.36 -36.96
C GLU A 308 -33.47 -19.36 -37.36
N ALA A 309 -33.22 -18.04 -37.30
CA ALA A 309 -34.20 -17.02 -37.68
C ALA A 309 -34.13 -16.56 -39.16
N PHE A 310 -33.25 -17.17 -39.96
CA PHE A 310 -33.20 -16.97 -41.42
C PHE A 310 -33.53 -18.29 -42.13
N GLY A 311 -34.75 -18.77 -41.90
CA GLY A 311 -35.42 -19.73 -42.79
C GLY A 311 -36.17 -19.01 -43.88
#